data_AF-A0A0H5CNT6-F1
#
_entry.id   AF-A0A0H5CNT6-F1
#
_cell.length_a   1.000
_cell.length_b   1.000
_cell.length_c   1.000
_cell.angle_alpha   90.00
_cell.angle_beta   90.00
_cell.angle_gamma   90.00
#
_symmetry.space_group_name_H-M   'P 1'
#
loop_
_entity.id
_entity.type
_entity.pdbx_description
1 polymer ?
#
loop_
_entity_poly.entity_id
_entity_poly.type
_entity_poly.pdbx_seq_one_letter_code
_entity_poly.pdbx_strand_id
1 'polypeptide(L)'
;MVPEPPDTFGLWSAVKAKTGWPDTNEDTVRELARTWRGAGDSFNAAVYDTRETRAAWTDAAGVGFAGALAVANNDAARVGLSCHQQSNHAKAFATIVANTKLKINHTIMAAIPAYGLLTGIVVLPVLARRRFVQATAAIVNRIIRDAATAVEYLDSGVTVQNNTGDQSPFAECNNISVFILNEMNKNGNSAEVERIRRLLESSNPLDKARGLKEWYDLVKTGGPWDHKSRILGMTVGDNVFTPMPEGGEIRHDIWSNIHYGYAGTHAGIDGRVLHAGANGVDMVENLGVDKGDQAAVQIGIDLARQYPPGTLTQAAMDKEIMNRYGVLVAAGVIRPR
;
A
#
# COMPACT_ATOMS: atom_id res chain seq x y z
N MET A 1 8.04 -18.32 -16.72
CA MET A 1 9.10 -18.44 -15.71
C MET A 1 10.30 -17.64 -16.16
N VAL A 2 10.85 -16.78 -15.31
CA VAL A 2 12.06 -16.00 -15.59
C VAL A 2 13.27 -16.94 -15.54
N PRO A 3 14.03 -17.09 -16.63
CA PRO A 3 15.19 -17.96 -16.66
C PRO A 3 16.36 -17.36 -15.88
N GLU A 4 17.31 -18.21 -15.49
CA GLU A 4 18.58 -17.78 -14.91
C GLU A 4 19.40 -16.91 -15.89
N PRO A 5 20.33 -16.08 -15.38
CA PRO A 5 21.24 -15.33 -16.22
C PRO A 5 22.11 -16.24 -17.08
N PRO A 6 22.58 -15.77 -18.25
CA PRO A 6 23.53 -16.53 -19.06
C PRO A 6 24.87 -16.69 -18.34
N ASP A 7 25.43 -17.90 -18.37
CA ASP A 7 26.72 -18.20 -17.70
C ASP A 7 27.93 -17.93 -18.60
N THR A 8 27.96 -16.75 -19.21
CA THR A 8 29.05 -16.37 -20.11
C THR A 8 30.34 -16.21 -19.31
N PHE A 9 31.41 -16.87 -19.77
CA PHE A 9 32.71 -16.95 -19.07
C PHE A 9 32.66 -17.59 -17.66
N GLY A 10 31.57 -18.28 -17.29
CA GLY A 10 31.40 -18.87 -15.95
C GLY A 10 31.08 -17.86 -14.84
N LEU A 11 30.70 -16.62 -15.19
CA LEU A 11 30.42 -15.56 -14.21
C LEU A 11 29.24 -15.93 -13.31
N TRP A 12 28.13 -16.35 -13.92
CA TRP A 12 26.91 -16.62 -13.18
C TRP A 12 27.10 -17.80 -12.24
N SER A 13 27.69 -18.91 -12.71
CA SER A 13 28.00 -20.07 -11.86
C SER A 13 28.84 -19.66 -10.63
N ALA A 14 29.85 -18.80 -10.82
CA ALA A 14 30.71 -18.33 -9.74
C ALA A 14 29.99 -17.39 -8.74
N VAL A 15 29.06 -16.56 -9.23
CA VAL A 15 28.22 -15.68 -8.39
C VAL A 15 27.14 -16.48 -7.67
N LYS A 16 26.38 -17.33 -8.38
CA LYS A 16 25.32 -18.19 -7.85
C LYS A 16 25.81 -19.06 -6.71
N ALA A 17 27.02 -19.62 -6.81
CA ALA A 17 27.64 -20.39 -5.72
C ALA A 17 27.79 -19.60 -4.40
N LYS A 18 27.63 -18.27 -4.41
CA LYS A 18 27.73 -17.39 -3.24
C LYS A 18 26.40 -16.76 -2.82
N THR A 19 25.40 -16.76 -3.70
CA THR A 19 24.16 -16.01 -3.51
C THR A 19 22.90 -16.87 -3.59
N GLY A 20 22.97 -17.98 -4.33
CA GLY A 20 21.79 -18.74 -4.73
C GLY A 20 21.00 -18.07 -5.85
N TRP A 21 19.83 -18.66 -6.12
CA TRP A 21 18.81 -18.20 -7.05
C TRP A 21 17.43 -18.38 -6.38
N PRO A 22 16.48 -17.46 -6.54
CA PRO A 22 15.12 -17.68 -6.06
C PRO A 22 14.45 -18.83 -6.83
N ASP A 23 14.40 -20.03 -6.25
CA ASP A 23 13.87 -21.22 -6.93
C ASP A 23 12.34 -21.22 -7.08
N THR A 24 11.64 -20.33 -6.36
CA THR A 24 10.19 -20.18 -6.43
C THR A 24 9.71 -19.99 -7.87
N ASN A 25 8.76 -20.81 -8.30
CA ASN A 25 8.10 -20.67 -9.59
C ASN A 25 6.96 -19.65 -9.49
N GLU A 26 7.20 -18.44 -9.98
CA GLU A 26 6.22 -17.35 -9.96
C GLU A 26 4.95 -17.64 -10.78
N ASP A 27 5.00 -18.53 -11.78
CA ASP A 27 3.81 -18.90 -12.55
C ASP A 27 2.90 -19.84 -11.76
N THR A 28 3.49 -20.80 -11.02
CA THR A 28 2.74 -21.64 -10.08
C THR A 28 2.09 -20.79 -8.98
N VAL A 29 2.80 -19.80 -8.44
CA VAL A 29 2.23 -18.89 -7.44
C VAL A 29 1.11 -18.03 -8.05
N ARG A 30 1.24 -17.57 -9.30
CA ARG A 30 0.13 -16.88 -10.00
C ARG A 30 -1.08 -17.77 -10.20
N GLU A 31 -0.87 -19.07 -10.44
CA GLU A 31 -1.97 -20.04 -10.51
C GLU A 31 -2.64 -20.20 -9.14
N LEU A 32 -1.85 -20.32 -8.07
CA LEU A 32 -2.39 -20.33 -6.70
C LEU A 32 -3.23 -19.08 -6.41
N ALA A 33 -2.76 -17.91 -6.85
CA ALA A 33 -3.52 -16.66 -6.74
C ALA A 33 -4.87 -16.74 -7.48
N ARG A 34 -4.89 -17.29 -8.70
CA ARG A 34 -6.15 -17.51 -9.45
C ARG A 34 -7.10 -18.45 -8.71
N THR A 35 -6.60 -19.55 -8.17
CA THR A 35 -7.41 -20.50 -7.39
C THR A 35 -8.04 -19.84 -6.16
N TRP A 36 -7.27 -19.07 -5.40
CA TRP A 36 -7.79 -18.30 -4.27
C TRP A 36 -8.84 -17.28 -4.69
N ARG A 37 -8.64 -16.58 -5.81
CA ARG A 37 -9.64 -15.65 -6.35
C ARG A 37 -10.93 -16.37 -6.70
N GLY A 38 -10.86 -17.48 -7.44
CA GLY A 38 -12.04 -18.27 -7.82
C GLY A 38 -12.79 -18.83 -6.61
N ALA A 39 -12.09 -19.23 -5.55
CA ALA A 39 -12.72 -19.62 -4.29
C ALA A 39 -13.47 -18.44 -3.66
N GLY A 40 -12.86 -17.26 -3.61
CA GLY A 40 -13.49 -16.06 -3.07
C GLY A 40 -14.73 -15.63 -3.86
N ASP A 41 -14.67 -15.70 -5.19
CA ASP A 41 -15.81 -15.42 -6.07
C ASP A 41 -16.97 -16.41 -5.83
N SER A 42 -16.65 -17.69 -5.57
CA SER A 42 -17.66 -18.71 -5.28
C SER A 42 -18.38 -18.47 -3.95
N PHE A 43 -17.67 -18.01 -2.91
CA PHE A 43 -18.28 -17.63 -1.63
C PHE A 43 -19.16 -16.38 -1.77
N ASN A 44 -18.72 -15.38 -2.54
CA ASN A 44 -19.52 -14.18 -2.79
C ASN A 44 -20.78 -14.46 -3.62
N ALA A 45 -20.70 -15.39 -4.59
CA ALA A 45 -21.85 -15.81 -5.39
C ALA A 45 -22.91 -16.57 -4.57
N ALA A 46 -22.54 -17.14 -3.42
CA ALA A 46 -23.45 -17.86 -2.53
C ALA A 46 -24.30 -16.94 -1.63
N VAL A 47 -24.09 -15.61 -1.67
CA VAL A 47 -24.86 -14.66 -0.87
C VAL A 47 -26.26 -14.47 -1.47
N TYR A 48 -27.30 -14.70 -0.65
CA TYR A 48 -28.71 -14.58 -1.05
C TYR A 48 -29.45 -13.51 -0.26
N ASP A 49 -30.53 -12.95 -0.82
CA ASP A 49 -31.32 -11.91 -0.17
C ASP A 49 -32.24 -12.50 0.92
N THR A 50 -32.01 -12.12 2.18
CA THR A 50 -32.84 -12.58 3.32
C THR A 50 -34.16 -11.81 3.44
N ARG A 51 -34.36 -10.73 2.68
CA ARG A 51 -35.61 -9.94 2.69
C ARG A 51 -36.79 -10.76 2.21
N GLU A 52 -36.60 -11.62 1.22
CA GLU A 52 -37.66 -12.50 0.72
C GLU A 52 -38.09 -13.51 1.78
N THR A 53 -37.14 -14.10 2.51
CA THR A 53 -37.43 -15.01 3.62
C THR A 53 -38.20 -14.32 4.74
N ARG A 54 -37.80 -13.09 5.09
CA ARG A 54 -38.49 -12.29 6.12
C ARG A 54 -39.90 -11.86 5.67
N ALA A 55 -40.08 -11.58 4.38
CA ALA A 55 -41.38 -11.22 3.82
C ALA A 55 -42.33 -12.42 3.72
N ALA A 56 -41.80 -13.61 3.43
CA ALA A 56 -42.59 -14.84 3.32
C ALA A 56 -43.07 -15.37 4.68
N TRP A 57 -42.29 -15.15 5.74
CA TRP A 57 -42.57 -15.67 7.08
C TRP A 57 -42.38 -14.60 8.14
N THR A 58 -43.47 -13.88 8.45
CA THR A 58 -43.46 -12.68 9.30
C THR A 58 -43.57 -12.98 10.80
N ASP A 59 -43.76 -14.24 11.19
CA ASP A 59 -43.82 -14.63 12.59
C ASP A 59 -42.43 -14.63 13.26
N ALA A 60 -42.38 -14.85 14.57
CA ALA A 60 -41.14 -14.84 15.33
C ALA A 60 -40.12 -15.91 14.86
N ALA A 61 -40.59 -17.06 14.38
CA ALA A 61 -39.72 -18.12 13.89
C ALA A 61 -39.10 -17.73 12.54
N GLY A 62 -39.89 -17.15 11.65
CA GLY A 62 -39.44 -16.60 10.36
C GLY A 62 -38.42 -15.48 10.51
N VAL A 63 -38.66 -14.54 11.44
CA VAL A 63 -37.69 -13.49 11.78
C VAL A 63 -36.39 -14.09 12.32
N GLY A 64 -36.48 -15.07 13.23
CA GLY A 64 -35.31 -15.76 13.78
C GLY A 64 -34.49 -16.48 12.72
N PHE A 65 -35.15 -17.20 11.82
CA PHE A 65 -34.49 -17.90 10.71
C PHE A 65 -33.83 -16.93 9.73
N ALA A 66 -34.51 -15.86 9.31
CA ALA A 66 -33.92 -14.83 8.46
C ALA A 66 -32.71 -14.14 9.11
N GLY A 67 -32.71 -13.99 10.45
CA GLY A 67 -31.56 -13.52 11.22
C GLY A 67 -30.37 -14.48 11.13
N ALA A 68 -30.59 -15.77 11.35
CA ALA A 68 -29.54 -16.79 11.22
C ALA A 68 -28.95 -16.87 9.81
N LEU A 69 -29.80 -16.75 8.78
CA LEU A 69 -29.36 -16.67 7.38
C LEU A 69 -28.48 -15.44 7.11
N ALA A 70 -28.84 -14.28 7.69
CA ALA A 70 -28.04 -13.06 7.54
C ALA A 70 -26.64 -13.21 8.17
N VAL A 71 -26.54 -13.87 9.32
CA VAL A 71 -25.25 -14.20 9.95
C VAL A 71 -24.43 -15.12 9.03
N ALA A 72 -25.03 -16.19 8.51
CA ALA A 72 -24.35 -17.10 7.60
C ALA A 72 -23.87 -16.41 6.30
N ASN A 73 -24.64 -15.46 5.76
CA ASN A 73 -24.22 -14.65 4.62
C ASN A 73 -23.02 -13.76 4.93
N ASN A 74 -22.99 -13.13 6.11
CA ASN A 74 -21.86 -12.33 6.53
C ASN A 74 -20.59 -13.18 6.68
N ASP A 75 -20.73 -14.38 7.26
CA ASP A 75 -19.61 -15.34 7.39
C ASP A 75 -19.10 -15.79 6.01
N ALA A 76 -20.00 -16.10 5.08
CA ALA A 76 -19.61 -16.45 3.70
C ALA A 76 -18.87 -15.30 3.00
N ALA A 77 -19.36 -14.06 3.14
CA ALA A 77 -18.71 -12.88 2.58
C ALA A 77 -17.31 -12.64 3.18
N ARG A 78 -17.14 -12.87 4.49
CA ARG A 78 -15.83 -12.77 5.17
C ARG A 78 -14.84 -13.82 4.67
N VAL A 79 -15.29 -15.06 4.48
CA VAL A 79 -14.45 -16.12 3.89
C VAL A 79 -14.08 -15.77 2.45
N GLY A 80 -15.06 -15.31 1.66
CA GLY A 80 -14.83 -14.89 0.28
C GLY A 80 -13.80 -13.78 0.17
N LEU A 81 -13.89 -12.80 1.06
CA LEU A 81 -12.93 -11.72 1.16
C LEU A 81 -11.54 -12.24 1.53
N SER A 82 -11.42 -13.07 2.57
CA SER A 82 -10.14 -13.66 2.99
C SER A 82 -9.46 -14.42 1.84
N CYS A 83 -10.23 -15.13 1.01
CA CYS A 83 -9.73 -15.76 -0.20
C CYS A 83 -9.21 -14.74 -1.23
N HIS A 84 -9.91 -13.62 -1.44
CA HIS A 84 -9.41 -12.54 -2.30
C HIS A 84 -8.10 -11.92 -1.78
N GLN A 85 -7.95 -11.74 -0.47
CA GLN A 85 -6.71 -11.24 0.13
C GLN A 85 -5.56 -12.21 -0.10
N GLN A 86 -5.78 -13.51 0.12
CA GLN A 86 -4.78 -14.55 -0.17
C GLN A 86 -4.37 -14.58 -1.65
N SER A 87 -5.34 -14.41 -2.56
CA SER A 87 -5.06 -14.23 -3.98
C SER A 87 -4.12 -13.04 -4.23
N ASN A 88 -4.41 -11.89 -3.62
CA ASN A 88 -3.61 -10.68 -3.79
C ASN A 88 -2.20 -10.84 -3.22
N HIS A 89 -2.04 -11.51 -2.07
CA HIS A 89 -0.75 -11.81 -1.47
C HIS A 89 0.08 -12.76 -2.33
N ALA A 90 -0.51 -13.85 -2.80
CA ALA A 90 0.15 -14.77 -3.73
C ALA A 90 0.59 -14.04 -5.01
N LYS A 91 -0.28 -13.19 -5.59
CA LYS A 91 0.06 -12.40 -6.78
C LYS A 91 1.20 -11.41 -6.53
N ALA A 92 1.20 -10.74 -5.38
CA ALA A 92 2.27 -9.82 -4.99
C ALA A 92 3.59 -10.56 -4.80
N PHE A 93 3.59 -11.69 -4.09
CA PHE A 93 4.76 -12.54 -3.90
C PHE A 93 5.34 -13.01 -5.24
N ALA A 94 4.51 -13.49 -6.17
CA ALA A 94 4.94 -13.87 -7.51
C ALA A 94 5.60 -12.71 -8.27
N THR A 95 5.10 -11.49 -8.08
CA THR A 95 5.64 -10.28 -8.72
C THR A 95 7.00 -9.90 -8.12
N ILE A 96 7.16 -9.96 -6.79
CA ILE A 96 8.44 -9.72 -6.12
C ILE A 96 9.49 -10.72 -6.61
N VAL A 97 9.16 -12.02 -6.65
CA VAL A 97 10.07 -13.07 -7.13
C VAL A 97 10.48 -12.80 -8.57
N ALA A 98 9.52 -12.53 -9.48
CA ALA A 98 9.81 -12.26 -10.88
C ALA A 98 10.72 -11.03 -11.06
N ASN A 99 10.42 -9.92 -10.37
CA ASN A 99 11.21 -8.70 -10.43
C ASN A 99 12.62 -8.90 -9.86
N THR A 100 12.77 -9.70 -8.81
CA THR A 100 14.06 -10.06 -8.22
C THR A 100 14.91 -10.82 -9.23
N LYS A 101 14.35 -11.85 -9.87
CA LYS A 101 15.02 -12.62 -10.93
C LYS A 101 15.46 -11.74 -12.10
N LEU A 102 14.58 -10.84 -12.55
CA LEU A 102 14.90 -9.88 -13.62
C LEU A 102 16.04 -8.92 -13.23
N LYS A 103 16.04 -8.39 -12.00
CA LYS A 103 17.13 -7.54 -11.48
C LYS A 103 18.46 -8.28 -11.41
N ILE A 104 18.45 -9.55 -11.00
CA ILE A 104 19.65 -10.41 -11.00
C ILE A 104 20.15 -10.60 -12.43
N ASN A 105 19.28 -10.97 -13.37
CA ASN A 105 19.63 -11.12 -14.80
C ASN A 105 20.29 -9.85 -15.35
N HIS A 106 19.68 -8.69 -15.12
CA HIS A 106 20.24 -7.42 -15.59
C HIS A 106 21.60 -7.12 -14.96
N THR A 107 21.76 -7.35 -13.65
CA THR A 107 23.03 -7.15 -12.94
C THR A 107 24.13 -8.03 -13.52
N ILE A 108 23.85 -9.31 -13.77
CA ILE A 108 24.84 -10.24 -14.35
C ILE A 108 25.16 -9.86 -15.79
N MET A 109 24.15 -9.57 -16.62
CA MET A 109 24.36 -9.17 -18.01
C MET A 109 25.23 -7.92 -18.13
N ALA A 110 25.01 -6.92 -17.27
CA ALA A 110 25.83 -5.71 -17.23
C ALA A 110 27.28 -5.99 -16.79
N ALA A 111 27.50 -7.02 -15.98
CA ALA A 111 28.82 -7.41 -15.48
C ALA A 111 29.65 -8.27 -16.46
N ILE A 112 29.00 -8.95 -17.43
CA ILE A 112 29.66 -9.86 -18.37
C ILE A 112 30.81 -9.22 -19.15
N PRO A 113 30.67 -8.03 -19.79
CA PRO A 113 31.76 -7.45 -20.58
C PRO A 113 33.01 -7.18 -19.76
N ALA A 114 32.85 -6.61 -18.55
CA ALA A 114 33.95 -6.34 -17.65
C ALA A 114 34.63 -7.63 -17.15
N TYR A 115 33.83 -8.64 -16.82
CA TYR A 115 34.37 -9.95 -16.42
C TYR A 115 35.10 -10.66 -17.57
N GLY A 116 34.60 -10.54 -18.81
CA GLY A 116 35.23 -11.09 -20.02
C GLY A 116 36.63 -10.51 -20.28
N LEU A 117 36.82 -9.21 -20.03
CA LEU A 117 38.16 -8.59 -20.09
C LEU A 117 39.13 -9.21 -19.07
N LEU A 118 38.63 -9.55 -17.88
CA LEU A 118 39.43 -10.20 -16.83
C LEU A 118 39.75 -11.67 -17.14
N THR A 119 38.99 -12.34 -18.01
CA THR A 119 39.25 -13.73 -18.44
C THR A 119 40.13 -13.82 -19.68
N GLY A 120 40.08 -12.83 -20.57
CA GLY A 120 40.88 -12.80 -21.81
C GLY A 120 42.34 -12.35 -21.66
N ILE A 121 42.71 -11.69 -20.56
CA ILE A 121 44.08 -11.22 -20.32
C ILE A 121 44.85 -12.27 -19.51
N VAL A 122 45.78 -12.97 -20.17
CA VAL A 122 46.59 -14.09 -19.63
C VAL A 122 47.33 -13.75 -18.32
N VAL A 123 47.60 -12.46 -18.07
CA VAL A 123 48.45 -11.98 -16.96
C VAL A 123 47.65 -11.34 -15.82
N LEU A 124 46.31 -11.21 -15.92
CA LEU A 124 45.52 -10.65 -14.82
C LEU A 124 45.33 -11.67 -13.67
N PRO A 125 45.61 -11.31 -12.40
CA PRO A 125 45.61 -12.28 -11.31
C PRO A 125 44.25 -12.94 -11.10
N VAL A 126 44.24 -14.24 -10.78
CA VAL A 126 43.06 -14.99 -10.27
C VAL A 126 42.36 -14.23 -9.14
N LEU A 127 43.14 -13.48 -8.35
CA LEU A 127 42.64 -12.61 -7.29
C LEU A 127 41.70 -11.50 -7.78
N ALA A 128 41.96 -10.90 -8.95
CA ALA A 128 41.12 -9.86 -9.53
C ALA A 128 39.75 -10.40 -9.95
N ARG A 129 39.73 -11.56 -10.62
CA ARG A 129 38.49 -12.28 -10.96
C ARG A 129 37.68 -12.65 -9.72
N ARG A 130 38.36 -13.18 -8.68
CA ARG A 130 37.73 -13.52 -7.41
C ARG A 130 37.10 -12.30 -6.73
N ARG A 131 37.80 -11.16 -6.70
CA ARG A 131 37.27 -9.90 -6.15
C ARG A 131 36.07 -9.38 -6.94
N PHE A 132 36.12 -9.48 -8.26
CA PHE A 132 35.00 -9.08 -9.13
C PHE A 132 33.75 -9.93 -8.87
N VAL A 133 33.91 -11.26 -8.79
CA VAL A 133 32.82 -12.18 -8.44
C VAL A 133 32.26 -11.86 -7.05
N GLN A 134 33.13 -11.58 -6.07
CA GLN A 134 32.69 -11.19 -4.72
C GLN A 134 31.88 -9.89 -4.72
N ALA A 135 32.32 -8.86 -5.44
CA ALA A 135 31.59 -7.60 -5.56
C ALA A 135 30.23 -7.79 -6.23
N THR A 136 30.17 -8.54 -7.33
CA THR A 136 28.92 -8.84 -8.04
C THR A 136 27.96 -9.65 -7.15
N ALA A 137 28.47 -10.66 -6.44
CA ALA A 137 27.70 -11.44 -5.48
C ALA A 137 27.16 -10.59 -4.33
N ALA A 138 27.90 -9.58 -3.86
CA ALA A 138 27.41 -8.67 -2.83
C ALA A 138 26.18 -7.85 -3.29
N ILE A 139 26.17 -7.41 -4.55
CA ILE A 139 25.02 -6.72 -5.16
C ILE A 139 23.81 -7.65 -5.27
N VAL A 140 24.01 -8.87 -5.80
CA VAL A 140 22.94 -9.87 -5.92
C VAL A 140 22.36 -10.23 -4.54
N ASN A 141 23.21 -10.42 -3.52
CA ASN A 141 22.75 -10.66 -2.16
C ASN A 141 21.96 -9.49 -1.57
N ARG A 142 22.25 -8.24 -1.95
CA ARG A 142 21.41 -7.09 -1.56
C ARG A 142 20.04 -7.18 -2.22
N ILE A 143 19.98 -7.44 -3.54
CA ILE A 143 18.71 -7.61 -4.27
C ILE A 143 17.84 -8.71 -3.63
N ILE A 144 18.43 -9.83 -3.24
CA ILE A 144 17.71 -10.94 -2.58
C ILE A 144 17.21 -10.52 -1.18
N ARG A 145 18.03 -9.82 -0.39
CA ARG A 145 17.60 -9.32 0.93
C ARG A 145 16.47 -8.31 0.82
N ASP A 146 16.57 -7.34 -0.09
CA ASP A 146 15.52 -6.35 -0.30
C ASP A 146 14.20 -7.03 -0.70
N ALA A 147 14.28 -8.10 -1.51
CA ALA A 147 13.13 -8.91 -1.87
C ALA A 147 12.56 -9.67 -0.66
N ALA A 148 13.40 -10.29 0.18
CA ALA A 148 12.95 -10.97 1.39
C ALA A 148 12.21 -10.02 2.33
N THR A 149 12.76 -8.83 2.57
CA THR A 149 12.11 -7.77 3.34
C THR A 149 10.76 -7.37 2.73
N ALA A 150 10.70 -7.19 1.41
CA ALA A 150 9.43 -6.89 0.74
C ALA A 150 8.38 -8.00 0.89
N VAL A 151 8.80 -9.26 1.01
CA VAL A 151 7.89 -10.40 1.27
C VAL A 151 7.45 -10.46 2.71
N GLU A 152 8.30 -10.14 3.69
CA GLU A 152 7.91 -10.04 5.10
C GLU A 152 6.77 -9.03 5.29
N TYR A 153 6.79 -7.92 4.54
CA TYR A 153 5.68 -6.94 4.51
C TYR A 153 4.41 -7.41 3.79
N LEU A 154 4.41 -8.58 3.13
CA LEU A 154 3.19 -9.17 2.56
C LEU A 154 2.41 -10.03 3.57
N ASP A 155 3.05 -10.55 4.62
CA ASP A 155 2.47 -11.53 5.56
C ASP A 155 1.60 -10.90 6.65
N SER A 156 1.25 -9.63 6.51
CA SER A 156 0.81 -8.82 7.64
C SER A 156 -0.68 -8.84 7.96
N GLY A 157 -1.49 -9.62 7.24
CA GLY A 157 -2.80 -9.96 7.78
C GLY A 157 -3.79 -10.60 6.84
N VAL A 158 -3.57 -11.88 6.60
CA VAL A 158 -4.72 -12.79 6.45
C VAL A 158 -5.12 -13.24 7.85
N THR A 159 -5.63 -12.31 8.64
CA THR A 159 -6.14 -12.57 9.97
C THR A 159 -7.52 -11.94 10.06
N VAL A 160 -8.50 -12.83 10.00
CA VAL A 160 -9.89 -12.72 10.44
C VAL A 160 -10.25 -11.35 11.01
N GLN A 161 -11.11 -10.61 10.31
CA GLN A 161 -11.72 -9.34 10.72
C GLN A 161 -12.65 -9.46 11.96
N ASN A 162 -12.33 -10.35 12.90
CA ASN A 162 -13.18 -10.74 14.01
C ASN A 162 -12.98 -9.92 15.29
N ASN A 163 -12.02 -9.01 15.36
CA ASN A 163 -11.70 -8.34 16.63
C ASN A 163 -12.31 -6.93 16.82
N THR A 164 -13.12 -6.42 15.90
CA THR A 164 -13.75 -5.09 16.05
C THR A 164 -15.11 -5.14 16.77
N GLY A 165 -15.71 -6.32 16.95
CA GLY A 165 -17.11 -6.45 17.40
C GLY A 165 -18.15 -6.02 16.35
N ASP A 166 -17.72 -5.56 15.17
CA ASP A 166 -18.56 -5.22 14.01
C ASP A 166 -18.64 -6.44 13.07
N GLN A 167 -19.87 -6.79 12.67
CA GLN A 167 -20.13 -7.93 11.78
C GLN A 167 -19.76 -7.65 10.32
N SER A 168 -19.49 -6.39 9.95
CA SER A 168 -19.16 -6.00 8.58
C SER A 168 -17.79 -6.52 8.10
N PRO A 169 -17.68 -7.10 6.90
CA PRO A 169 -16.40 -7.46 6.27
C PRO A 169 -15.58 -6.23 5.82
N PHE A 170 -16.06 -5.01 6.06
CA PHE A 170 -15.37 -3.76 5.73
C PHE A 170 -15.12 -2.90 6.97
N ALA A 171 -15.25 -3.47 8.18
CA ALA A 171 -15.17 -2.73 9.43
C ALA A 171 -13.86 -1.94 9.59
N GLU A 172 -12.72 -2.52 9.21
CA GLU A 172 -11.43 -1.81 9.27
C GLU A 172 -11.40 -0.57 8.37
N CYS A 173 -11.75 -0.73 7.10
CA CYS A 173 -11.81 0.39 6.14
C CYS A 173 -12.80 1.46 6.60
N ASN A 174 -13.98 1.06 7.08
CA ASN A 174 -14.98 1.99 7.60
C ASN A 174 -14.48 2.74 8.85
N ASN A 175 -13.86 2.05 9.80
CA ASN A 175 -13.34 2.66 11.01
C ASN A 175 -12.22 3.66 10.69
N ILE A 176 -11.30 3.30 9.79
CA ILE A 176 -10.22 4.18 9.35
C ILE A 176 -10.79 5.41 8.61
N SER A 177 -11.74 5.19 7.70
CA SER A 177 -12.44 6.26 6.97
C SER A 177 -13.12 7.24 7.94
N VAL A 178 -13.87 6.75 8.93
CA VAL A 178 -14.50 7.58 9.98
C VAL A 178 -13.46 8.33 10.82
N PHE A 179 -12.37 7.66 11.22
CA PHE A 179 -11.32 8.28 11.99
C PHE A 179 -10.64 9.43 11.24
N ILE A 180 -10.23 9.20 9.99
CA ILE A 180 -9.59 10.24 9.18
C ILE A 180 -10.56 11.35 8.78
N LEU A 181 -11.82 11.04 8.52
CA LEU A 181 -12.85 12.07 8.33
C LEU A 181 -12.94 13.01 9.55
N ASN A 182 -12.94 12.44 10.75
CA ASN A 182 -12.99 13.21 11.98
C ASN A 182 -11.71 14.05 12.16
N GLU A 183 -10.52 13.49 11.91
CA GLU A 183 -9.28 14.26 11.97
C GLU A 183 -9.22 15.36 10.91
N MET A 184 -9.74 15.15 9.70
CA MET A 184 -9.81 16.20 8.66
C MET A 184 -10.73 17.35 9.08
N ASN A 185 -11.95 17.03 9.53
CA ASN A 185 -12.91 18.05 9.97
C ASN A 185 -12.42 18.80 11.22
N LYS A 186 -11.80 18.09 12.17
CA LYS A 186 -11.25 18.66 13.39
C LYS A 186 -10.01 19.52 13.11
N ASN A 187 -9.01 18.95 12.44
CA ASN A 187 -7.72 19.62 12.25
C ASN A 187 -7.86 20.76 11.24
N GLY A 188 -8.63 20.57 10.16
CA GLY A 188 -8.93 21.66 9.21
C GLY A 188 -9.59 22.89 9.86
N ASN A 189 -10.35 22.71 10.95
CA ASN A 189 -10.99 23.80 11.69
C ASN A 189 -10.18 24.24 12.93
N SER A 190 -8.95 23.78 13.11
CA SER A 190 -8.22 23.97 14.36
C SER A 190 -7.58 25.35 14.46
N ALA A 191 -7.28 25.77 15.69
CA ALA A 191 -6.58 27.02 15.95
C ALA A 191 -5.17 27.03 15.33
N GLU A 192 -4.54 25.85 15.22
CA GLU A 192 -3.25 25.64 14.58
C GLU A 192 -3.31 25.92 13.08
N VAL A 193 -4.29 25.34 12.35
CA VAL A 193 -4.49 25.61 10.91
C VAL A 193 -4.74 27.08 10.65
N GLU A 194 -5.63 27.67 11.44
CA GLU A 194 -5.99 29.08 11.32
C GLU A 194 -4.79 30.00 11.62
N ARG A 195 -3.92 29.61 12.55
CA ARG A 195 -2.69 30.33 12.85
C ARG A 195 -1.65 30.20 11.74
N ILE A 196 -1.46 29.00 11.19
CA ILE A 196 -0.56 28.78 10.06
C ILE A 196 -1.02 29.59 8.86
N ARG A 197 -2.33 29.58 8.55
CA ARG A 197 -2.93 30.36 7.46
C ARG A 197 -2.59 31.84 7.56
N ARG A 198 -2.81 32.47 8.72
CA ARG A 198 -2.45 33.88 8.93
C ARG A 198 -0.96 34.16 8.76
N LEU A 199 -0.09 33.23 9.18
CA LEU A 199 1.36 33.36 9.00
C LEU A 199 1.76 33.28 7.52
N LEU A 200 1.12 32.40 6.75
CA LEU A 200 1.38 32.25 5.31
C LEU A 200 0.81 33.40 4.48
N GLU A 201 -0.28 34.03 4.92
CA GLU A 201 -0.88 35.22 4.32
C GLU A 201 -0.08 36.51 4.61
N SER A 202 0.78 36.52 5.64
CA SER A 202 1.62 37.67 5.98
C SER A 202 2.53 38.09 4.83
N SER A 203 2.73 39.39 4.63
CA SER A 203 3.73 39.89 3.67
C SER A 203 5.18 39.69 4.16
N ASN A 204 5.38 39.40 5.43
CA ASN A 204 6.69 39.19 6.05
C ASN A 204 7.23 37.78 5.76
N PRO A 205 8.38 37.64 5.07
CA PRO A 205 8.98 36.32 4.79
C PRO A 205 9.28 35.48 6.04
N LEU A 206 9.59 36.11 7.17
CA LEU A 206 9.87 35.39 8.42
C LEU A 206 8.61 34.76 9.02
N ASP A 207 7.46 35.42 8.88
CA ASP A 207 6.17 34.85 9.31
C ASP A 207 5.80 33.66 8.42
N LYS A 208 6.00 33.76 7.10
CA LYS A 208 5.78 32.63 6.18
C LYS A 208 6.67 31.44 6.54
N ALA A 209 7.95 31.68 6.78
CA ALA A 209 8.88 30.63 7.20
C ALA A 209 8.46 29.98 8.52
N ARG A 210 7.94 30.77 9.47
CA ARG A 210 7.38 30.27 10.72
C ARG A 210 6.13 29.42 10.49
N GLY A 211 5.22 29.85 9.61
CA GLY A 211 4.03 29.08 9.24
C GLY A 211 4.37 27.72 8.66
N LEU A 212 5.33 27.67 7.73
CA LEU A 212 5.81 26.40 7.15
C LEU A 212 6.50 25.49 8.18
N LYS A 213 7.28 26.06 9.10
CA LYS A 213 7.90 25.29 10.19
C LYS A 213 6.84 24.68 11.12
N GLU A 214 5.83 25.45 11.48
CA GLU A 214 4.76 24.99 12.36
C GLU A 214 3.91 23.91 11.70
N TRP A 215 3.63 24.05 10.41
CA TRP A 215 3.05 22.97 9.61
C TRP A 215 3.92 21.71 9.65
N TYR A 216 5.22 21.84 9.38
CA TYR A 216 6.16 20.70 9.41
C TYR A 216 6.17 19.98 10.76
N ASP A 217 6.17 20.72 11.88
CA ASP A 217 6.18 20.12 13.21
C ASP A 217 4.92 19.30 13.54
N LEU A 218 3.79 19.61 12.90
CA LEU A 218 2.55 18.85 13.05
C LEU A 218 2.57 17.54 12.26
N VAL A 219 3.13 17.56 11.05
CA VAL A 219 2.98 16.49 10.05
C VAL A 219 4.22 15.61 9.85
N LYS A 220 5.37 15.98 10.44
CA LYS A 220 6.58 15.15 10.41
C LYS A 220 6.33 13.76 11.02
N THR A 221 7.18 12.79 10.68
CA THR A 221 7.17 11.45 11.27
C THR A 221 7.13 11.52 12.81
N GLY A 222 6.14 10.85 13.40
CA GLY A 222 5.87 10.88 14.84
C GLY A 222 5.27 12.19 15.38
N GLY A 223 4.91 13.12 14.49
CA GLY A 223 4.18 14.33 14.80
C GLY A 223 2.70 14.05 15.14
N PRO A 224 1.99 15.04 15.71
CA PRO A 224 0.60 14.85 16.14
C PRO A 224 -0.39 14.54 15.00
N TRP A 225 -0.06 14.91 13.76
CA TRP A 225 -0.87 14.63 12.57
C TRP A 225 -0.26 13.54 11.68
N ASP A 226 0.78 12.84 12.14
CA ASP A 226 1.21 11.59 11.53
C ASP A 226 0.31 10.46 12.04
N HIS A 227 -0.69 10.13 11.24
CA HIS A 227 -1.72 9.16 11.61
C HIS A 227 -1.35 7.72 11.24
N LYS A 228 -0.22 7.48 10.57
CA LYS A 228 0.14 6.16 10.00
C LYS A 228 0.15 5.06 11.08
N SER A 229 0.81 5.30 12.21
CA SER A 229 0.87 4.33 13.32
C SER A 229 -0.49 4.06 13.95
N ARG A 230 -1.32 5.09 14.11
CA ARG A 230 -2.67 4.96 14.65
C ARG A 230 -3.59 4.20 13.71
N ILE A 231 -3.52 4.47 12.41
CA ILE A 231 -4.27 3.74 11.38
C ILE A 231 -3.86 2.27 11.38
N LEU A 232 -2.56 1.97 11.45
CA LEU A 232 -2.08 0.59 11.51
C LEU A 232 -2.64 -0.13 12.74
N GLY A 233 -2.68 0.53 13.90
CA GLY A 233 -3.30 -0.01 15.11
C GLY A 233 -4.83 -0.20 15.05
N MET A 234 -5.49 0.27 13.99
CA MET A 234 -6.91 0.03 13.72
C MET A 234 -7.15 -1.18 12.80
N THR A 235 -6.07 -1.78 12.28
CA THR A 235 -6.13 -3.00 11.46
C THR A 235 -5.86 -4.23 12.32
N VAL A 236 -6.34 -5.40 11.88
CA VAL A 236 -5.97 -6.67 12.51
C VAL A 236 -4.58 -7.08 12.05
N GLY A 237 -3.65 -7.25 13.00
CA GLY A 237 -2.25 -7.54 12.69
C GLY A 237 -1.51 -6.29 12.22
N ASP A 238 -0.62 -6.46 11.25
CA ASP A 238 0.15 -5.37 10.63
C ASP A 238 -0.41 -5.04 9.24
N ASN A 239 -1.72 -5.20 9.06
CA ASN A 239 -2.39 -5.20 7.77
C ASN A 239 -2.18 -3.87 7.03
N VAL A 240 -1.43 -3.91 5.93
CA VAL A 240 -1.13 -2.69 5.17
C VAL A 240 -2.18 -2.37 4.11
N PHE A 241 -3.15 -3.27 3.88
CA PHE A 241 -4.29 -3.10 2.97
C PHE A 241 -5.59 -3.51 3.67
N THR A 242 -6.63 -2.70 3.53
CA THR A 242 -7.97 -3.00 4.08
C THR A 242 -9.02 -3.18 2.97
N PRO A 243 -9.93 -4.15 3.10
CA PRO A 243 -11.01 -4.36 2.14
C PRO A 243 -11.98 -3.19 1.99
N MET A 244 -12.31 -2.84 0.75
CA MET A 244 -13.26 -1.77 0.43
C MET A 244 -14.67 -2.29 0.09
N PRO A 245 -15.75 -1.59 0.50
CA PRO A 245 -17.12 -1.89 0.09
C PRO A 245 -17.31 -1.95 -1.43
N GLU A 246 -16.72 -0.98 -2.15
CA GLU A 246 -16.82 -0.81 -3.62
C GLU A 246 -15.98 -1.81 -4.41
N GLY A 247 -15.14 -2.59 -3.72
CA GLY A 247 -14.35 -3.66 -4.29
C GLY A 247 -12.85 -3.38 -4.38
N GLY A 248 -12.09 -4.38 -3.96
CA GLY A 248 -10.63 -4.35 -3.88
C GLY A 248 -10.17 -4.12 -2.44
N GLU A 249 -8.90 -3.79 -2.30
CA GLU A 249 -8.28 -3.42 -1.03
C GLU A 249 -7.51 -2.11 -1.19
N ILE A 250 -7.49 -1.29 -0.14
CA ILE A 250 -6.86 0.02 -0.14
C ILE A 250 -5.74 0.09 0.88
N ARG A 251 -4.60 0.65 0.47
CA ARG A 251 -3.41 0.75 1.32
C ARG A 251 -3.64 1.71 2.49
N HIS A 252 -3.15 1.40 3.67
CA HIS A 252 -3.44 2.12 4.91
C HIS A 252 -2.80 3.53 4.99
N ASP A 253 -1.65 3.73 4.34
CA ASP A 253 -0.88 4.99 4.38
C ASP A 253 -1.61 6.15 3.70
N ILE A 254 -2.50 5.85 2.74
CA ILE A 254 -3.18 6.90 1.97
C ILE A 254 -4.07 7.78 2.82
N TRP A 255 -4.64 7.24 3.89
CA TRP A 255 -5.62 7.96 4.68
C TRP A 255 -4.96 9.15 5.39
N SER A 256 -3.72 8.97 5.85
CA SER A 256 -2.90 10.06 6.41
C SER A 256 -2.50 11.08 5.33
N ASN A 257 -2.25 10.63 4.08
CA ASN A 257 -1.89 11.52 2.98
C ASN A 257 -3.09 12.33 2.44
N ILE A 258 -4.30 11.76 2.46
CA ILE A 258 -5.56 12.48 2.19
C ILE A 258 -5.75 13.57 3.24
N HIS A 259 -5.56 13.23 4.53
CA HIS A 259 -5.61 14.21 5.62
C HIS A 259 -4.61 15.35 5.43
N TYR A 260 -3.35 15.02 5.10
CA TYR A 260 -2.28 15.98 4.83
C TYR A 260 -2.69 16.99 3.76
N GLY A 261 -3.22 16.51 2.62
CA GLY A 261 -3.69 17.38 1.54
C GLY A 261 -4.86 18.26 1.97
N TYR A 262 -5.80 17.71 2.74
CA TYR A 262 -6.99 18.44 3.20
C TYR A 262 -6.65 19.55 4.19
N ALA A 263 -5.95 19.21 5.29
CA ALA A 263 -5.58 20.16 6.33
C ALA A 263 -4.59 21.21 5.80
N GLY A 264 -3.66 20.83 4.94
CA GLY A 264 -2.66 21.74 4.37
C GLY A 264 -3.27 22.77 3.44
N THR A 265 -4.29 22.37 2.67
CA THR A 265 -5.04 23.30 1.82
C THR A 265 -5.81 24.33 2.65
N HIS A 266 -6.47 23.91 3.73
CA HIS A 266 -7.14 24.84 4.66
C HIS A 266 -6.15 25.73 5.43
N ALA A 267 -4.91 25.26 5.63
CA ALA A 267 -3.82 26.08 6.17
C ALA A 267 -3.30 27.12 5.17
N GLY A 268 -3.79 27.14 3.93
CA GLY A 268 -3.37 28.09 2.89
C GLY A 268 -2.06 27.71 2.18
N ILE A 269 -1.62 26.45 2.29
CA ILE A 269 -0.41 25.97 1.62
C ILE A 269 -0.74 25.65 0.15
N ASP A 270 0.10 26.14 -0.76
CA ASP A 270 -0.05 25.85 -2.18
C ASP A 270 0.06 24.35 -2.46
N GLY A 271 -0.79 23.84 -3.37
CA GLY A 271 -0.82 22.42 -3.71
C GLY A 271 0.52 21.88 -4.22
N ARG A 272 1.36 22.69 -4.89
CA ARG A 272 2.70 22.26 -5.31
C ARG A 272 3.62 22.07 -4.12
N VAL A 273 3.48 22.90 -3.08
CA VAL A 273 4.25 22.79 -1.84
C VAL A 273 3.79 21.56 -1.05
N LEU A 274 2.50 21.25 -1.01
CA LEU A 274 1.99 20.02 -0.39
C LEU A 274 2.52 18.76 -1.10
N HIS A 275 2.46 18.74 -2.43
CA HIS A 275 3.03 17.65 -3.22
C HIS A 275 4.54 17.50 -3.02
N ALA A 276 5.29 18.62 -2.98
CA ALA A 276 6.72 18.61 -2.71
C ALA A 276 7.04 18.19 -1.26
N GLY A 277 6.19 18.56 -0.29
CA GLY A 277 6.35 18.23 1.13
C GLY A 277 6.16 16.76 1.41
N ALA A 278 5.14 16.14 0.82
CA ALA A 278 4.98 14.68 0.84
C ALA A 278 6.24 13.98 0.30
N ASN A 279 6.70 14.41 -0.89
CA ASN A 279 7.93 13.88 -1.47
C ASN A 279 9.18 14.15 -0.63
N GLY A 280 9.27 15.29 0.08
CA GLY A 280 10.46 15.68 0.83
C GLY A 280 10.64 14.92 2.14
N VAL A 281 9.53 14.60 2.83
CA VAL A 281 9.53 13.69 3.98
C VAL A 281 9.88 12.28 3.51
N ASP A 282 9.26 11.82 2.42
CA ASP A 282 9.52 10.49 1.88
C ASP A 282 10.93 10.36 1.28
N MET A 283 11.50 11.39 0.62
CA MET A 283 12.86 11.34 0.03
C MET A 283 13.98 11.26 1.07
N VAL A 284 13.77 11.79 2.27
CA VAL A 284 14.72 11.67 3.40
C VAL A 284 14.69 10.24 3.95
N GLU A 285 13.59 9.52 3.78
CA GLU A 285 13.36 8.18 4.36
C GLU A 285 13.43 7.03 3.32
N ASN A 286 13.16 7.30 2.03
CA ASN A 286 13.07 6.34 0.92
C ASN A 286 13.34 7.02 -0.44
N LEU A 287 14.26 6.48 -1.24
CA LEU A 287 14.70 7.06 -2.51
C LEU A 287 13.65 6.89 -3.64
N GLY A 288 12.62 7.74 -3.68
CA GLY A 288 11.68 7.83 -4.82
C GLY A 288 10.47 8.74 -4.58
N VAL A 289 9.83 9.19 -5.67
CA VAL A 289 8.50 9.84 -5.64
C VAL A 289 7.44 8.74 -5.71
N ASP A 290 6.66 8.53 -4.65
CA ASP A 290 5.53 7.60 -4.67
C ASP A 290 4.31 8.27 -5.34
N LYS A 291 3.91 7.75 -6.51
CA LYS A 291 2.74 8.24 -7.26
C LYS A 291 1.42 8.02 -6.49
N GLY A 292 1.38 7.06 -5.59
CA GLY A 292 0.26 6.78 -4.71
C GLY A 292 0.04 7.90 -3.70
N ASP A 293 1.12 8.37 -3.08
CA ASP A 293 1.07 9.46 -2.10
C ASP A 293 0.65 10.77 -2.75
N GLN A 294 1.17 11.05 -3.95
CA GLN A 294 0.73 12.21 -4.74
C GLN A 294 -0.77 12.14 -5.07
N ALA A 295 -1.29 10.96 -5.43
CA ALA A 295 -2.71 10.80 -5.70
C ALA A 295 -3.57 11.01 -4.43
N ALA A 296 -3.11 10.49 -3.29
CA ALA A 296 -3.77 10.65 -2.01
C ALA A 296 -3.78 12.11 -1.52
N VAL A 297 -2.64 12.81 -1.61
CA VAL A 297 -2.56 14.25 -1.30
C VAL A 297 -3.50 15.04 -2.21
N GLN A 298 -3.58 14.69 -3.49
CA GLN A 298 -4.47 15.36 -4.43
C GLN A 298 -5.95 15.17 -4.08
N ILE A 299 -6.36 13.97 -3.63
CA ILE A 299 -7.71 13.73 -3.08
C ILE A 299 -8.00 14.73 -1.95
N GLY A 300 -7.08 14.85 -0.98
CA GLY A 300 -7.22 15.79 0.13
C GLY A 300 -7.40 17.24 -0.32
N ILE A 301 -6.58 17.68 -1.27
CA ILE A 301 -6.66 19.03 -1.87
C ILE A 301 -8.03 19.26 -2.53
N ASP A 302 -8.50 18.31 -3.32
CA ASP A 302 -9.76 18.44 -4.06
C ASP A 302 -10.98 18.42 -3.13
N LEU A 303 -10.91 17.65 -2.05
CA LEU A 303 -11.90 17.68 -0.97
C LEU A 303 -11.90 19.03 -0.25
N ALA A 304 -10.73 19.58 0.12
CA ALA A 304 -10.66 20.86 0.83
C ALA A 304 -11.19 22.05 0.02
N ARG A 305 -11.04 22.01 -1.30
CA ARG A 305 -11.59 23.02 -2.22
C ARG A 305 -13.12 23.02 -2.28
N GLN A 306 -13.74 21.87 -2.02
CA GLN A 306 -15.19 21.67 -2.13
C GLN A 306 -15.89 21.73 -0.77
N TYR A 307 -15.22 21.28 0.27
CA TYR A 307 -15.81 21.06 1.59
C TYR A 307 -15.02 21.80 2.67
N PRO A 308 -15.59 22.89 3.23
CA PRO A 308 -15.08 23.49 4.45
C PRO A 308 -14.99 22.48 5.60
N PRO A 309 -14.06 22.69 6.56
CA PRO A 309 -13.96 21.84 7.74
C PRO A 309 -15.29 21.78 8.50
N GLY A 310 -15.69 20.59 8.92
CA GLY A 310 -16.98 20.34 9.60
C GLY A 310 -18.13 20.05 8.64
N THR A 311 -17.94 20.19 7.33
CA THR A 311 -18.97 19.88 6.31
C THR A 311 -18.65 18.66 5.47
N LEU A 312 -17.39 18.20 5.49
CA LEU A 312 -16.98 17.01 4.76
C LEU A 312 -17.67 15.78 5.34
N THR A 313 -18.22 14.95 4.47
CA THR A 313 -18.89 13.70 4.83
C THR A 313 -18.12 12.49 4.31
N GLN A 314 -18.36 11.32 4.93
CA GLN A 314 -17.77 10.06 4.49
C GLN A 314 -18.10 9.77 3.02
N ALA A 315 -19.37 9.93 2.62
CA ALA A 315 -19.80 9.70 1.24
C ALA A 315 -19.09 10.60 0.21
N ALA A 316 -18.77 11.85 0.58
CA ALA A 316 -18.00 12.73 -0.29
C ALA A 316 -16.54 12.29 -0.42
N MET A 317 -15.93 11.85 0.68
CA MET A 317 -14.57 11.32 0.68
C MET A 317 -14.47 10.02 -0.14
N ASP A 318 -15.37 9.07 0.09
CA ASP A 318 -15.41 7.79 -0.63
C ASP A 318 -15.61 8.02 -2.14
N LYS A 319 -16.50 8.95 -2.51
CA LYS A 319 -16.70 9.35 -3.91
C LYS A 319 -15.42 9.89 -4.54
N GLU A 320 -14.67 10.74 -3.85
CA GLU A 320 -13.44 11.33 -4.41
C GLU A 320 -12.31 10.30 -4.53
N ILE A 321 -12.21 9.35 -3.59
CA ILE A 321 -11.31 8.19 -3.71
C ILE A 321 -11.67 7.39 -4.98
N MET A 322 -12.95 7.11 -5.19
CA MET A 322 -13.42 6.33 -6.34
C MET A 322 -13.28 7.06 -7.68
N ASN A 323 -13.42 8.40 -7.71
CA ASN A 323 -13.12 9.21 -8.90
C ASN A 323 -11.68 9.02 -9.39
N ARG A 324 -10.77 8.59 -8.50
CA ARG A 324 -9.34 8.39 -8.76
C ARG A 324 -8.92 6.93 -8.77
N TYR A 325 -9.88 6.00 -8.75
CA TYR A 325 -9.63 4.56 -8.66
C TYR A 325 -8.55 4.06 -9.64
N GLY A 326 -8.65 4.43 -10.93
CA GLY A 326 -7.68 3.99 -11.94
C GLY A 326 -6.24 4.44 -11.67
N VAL A 327 -6.07 5.66 -11.14
CA VAL A 327 -4.74 6.19 -10.77
C VAL A 327 -4.19 5.46 -9.55
N LEU A 328 -5.05 5.22 -8.55
CA LEU A 328 -4.68 4.50 -7.33
C LEU A 328 -4.33 3.03 -7.62
N VAL A 329 -5.04 2.37 -8.54
CA VAL A 329 -4.69 1.03 -9.02
C VAL A 329 -3.34 1.04 -9.74
N ALA A 330 -3.11 1.98 -10.66
CA ALA A 330 -1.85 2.09 -11.39
C ALA A 330 -0.65 2.38 -10.47
N ALA A 331 -0.88 3.04 -9.34
CA ALA A 331 0.12 3.31 -8.30
C ALA A 331 0.30 2.16 -7.28
N GLY A 332 -0.48 1.08 -7.36
CA GLY A 332 -0.43 -0.02 -6.39
C GLY A 332 -0.99 0.35 -5.01
N VAL A 333 -1.76 1.43 -4.92
CA VAL A 333 -2.49 1.85 -3.72
C VAL A 333 -3.79 1.07 -3.56
N ILE A 334 -4.49 0.82 -4.67
CA ILE A 334 -5.66 -0.04 -4.68
C ILE A 334 -5.30 -1.36 -5.37
N ARG A 335 -5.62 -2.46 -4.71
CA ARG A 335 -5.59 -3.81 -5.29
C ARG A 335 -7.00 -4.13 -5.78
N PRO A 336 -7.28 -4.11 -7.10
CA PRO A 336 -8.62 -4.38 -7.59
C PRO A 336 -9.03 -5.83 -7.34
N ARG A 337 -10.35 -6.07 -7.29
CA ARG A 337 -10.96 -7.42 -7.35
C ARG A 337 -10.71 -8.11 -8.70
#